data_AF-A0A7J4JPZ1-F1
#
_entry.id   AF-A0A7J4JPZ1-F1
#
_cell.length_a   1.000
_cell.length_b   1.000
_cell.length_c   1.000
_cell.angle_alpha   90.00
_cell.angle_beta   90.00
_cell.angle_gamma   90.00
#
_symmetry.space_group_name_H-M   'P 1'
#
loop_
_entity.id
_entity.type
_entity.pdbx_description
1 polymer ?
#
loop_
_entity_poly.entity_id
_entity_poly.type
_entity_poly.pdbx_seq_one_letter_code
_entity_poly.pdbx_strand_id
1 'polypeptide(L)'
;MKAAMESLQSEYKTLRGAYDTCFDVKEHAKLVLDYYNTTLNSYELRAQDLTGRGINASNLLDLVGNARSQITAPLKNGVNSATNSSQLRMILYQYCLYDGCANGTNFHMATKFEAMRMADLLAAMSQKAAEQGLSSNVSAVQASLNAANTEIGSWKTNDAKPDQLKAAWTDIVSAAKGSHGIFIALNSSGAD
;
A
#
# COMPACT_ATOMS: atom_id res chain seq x y z
N MET A 1 1.87 10.44 -56.23
CA MET A 1 2.52 10.09 -54.95
C MET A 1 2.19 11.05 -53.80
N LYS A 2 2.35 12.38 -53.95
CA LYS A 2 2.09 13.35 -52.87
C LYS A 2 0.67 13.26 -52.26
N ALA A 3 -0.37 13.24 -53.10
CA ALA A 3 -1.76 13.12 -52.64
C ALA A 3 -2.07 11.80 -51.90
N ALA A 4 -1.42 10.70 -52.28
CA ALA A 4 -1.59 9.41 -51.60
C ALA A 4 -0.93 9.40 -50.20
N MET A 5 0.23 10.06 -50.04
CA MET A 5 0.87 10.21 -48.73
C MET A 5 0.08 11.15 -47.80
N GLU A 6 -0.51 12.22 -48.33
CA GLU A 6 -1.35 13.14 -47.57
C GLU A 6 -2.64 12.45 -47.07
N SER A 7 -3.27 11.60 -47.90
CA SER A 7 -4.41 10.75 -47.50
C SER A 7 -4.01 9.79 -46.37
N LEU A 8 -2.89 9.08 -46.53
CA LEU A 8 -2.41 8.11 -45.55
C LEU A 8 -2.09 8.75 -44.19
N GLN A 9 -1.50 9.95 -44.19
CA GLN A 9 -1.26 10.71 -42.95
C GLN A 9 -2.55 11.14 -42.26
N SER A 10 -3.57 11.55 -43.02
CA SER A 10 -4.85 11.97 -42.46
C SER A 10 -5.64 10.79 -41.87
N GLU A 11 -5.65 9.66 -42.58
CA GLU A 11 -6.24 8.41 -42.11
C GLU A 11 -5.53 7.88 -40.87
N TYR A 12 -4.19 7.95 -40.83
CA TYR A 12 -3.42 7.59 -39.64
C TYR A 12 -3.76 8.49 -38.43
N LYS A 13 -3.84 9.82 -38.62
CA LYS A 13 -4.22 10.75 -37.53
C LYS A 13 -5.64 10.48 -37.03
N THR A 14 -6.56 10.16 -37.93
CA THR A 14 -7.96 9.85 -37.61
C THR A 14 -8.05 8.52 -36.86
N LEU A 15 -7.38 7.48 -37.34
CA LEU A 15 -7.32 6.17 -36.69
C LEU A 15 -6.62 6.26 -35.33
N ARG A 16 -5.56 7.07 -35.23
CA ARG A 16 -4.87 7.34 -33.96
C ARG A 16 -5.78 8.08 -32.99
N GLY A 17 -6.52 9.10 -33.44
CA GLY A 17 -7.52 9.79 -32.63
C GLY A 17 -8.65 8.87 -32.19
N ALA A 18 -9.12 7.97 -33.06
CA ALA A 18 -10.11 6.94 -32.74
C ALA A 18 -9.55 5.90 -31.74
N TYR A 19 -8.29 5.49 -31.88
CA TYR A 19 -7.64 4.58 -30.95
C TYR A 19 -7.39 5.22 -29.58
N ASP A 20 -6.96 6.48 -29.56
CA ASP A 20 -6.76 7.27 -28.34
C ASP A 20 -8.09 7.61 -27.63
N THR A 21 -9.23 7.48 -28.32
CA THR A 21 -10.59 7.58 -27.75
C THR A 21 -11.20 6.22 -27.39
N CYS A 22 -10.85 5.13 -28.08
CA CYS A 22 -11.31 3.77 -27.76
C CYS A 22 -10.63 3.16 -26.51
N PHE A 23 -9.42 3.62 -26.15
CA PHE A 23 -8.83 3.32 -24.85
C PHE A 23 -9.19 4.49 -23.92
N ASP A 24 -10.33 4.44 -23.25
CA ASP A 24 -10.76 5.51 -22.35
C ASP A 24 -9.84 5.53 -21.11
N VAL A 25 -8.65 6.11 -21.28
CA VAL A 25 -7.65 6.28 -20.23
C VAL A 25 -8.26 7.04 -19.05
N LYS A 26 -9.25 7.89 -19.30
CA LYS A 26 -9.93 8.65 -18.25
C LYS A 26 -10.81 7.74 -17.42
N GLU A 27 -11.56 6.84 -18.05
CA GLU A 27 -12.32 5.81 -17.34
C GLU A 27 -11.42 4.83 -16.60
N HIS A 28 -10.33 4.38 -17.22
CA HIS A 28 -9.33 3.57 -16.52
C HIS A 28 -8.76 4.31 -15.30
N ALA A 29 -8.46 5.60 -15.42
CA ALA A 29 -7.94 6.38 -14.32
C ALA A 29 -8.94 6.56 -13.16
N LYS A 30 -10.24 6.69 -13.47
CA LYS A 30 -11.30 6.68 -12.46
C LYS A 30 -11.38 5.33 -11.76
N LEU A 31 -11.35 4.22 -12.51
CA LEU A 31 -11.38 2.88 -11.94
C LEU A 31 -10.18 2.63 -11.00
N VAL A 32 -8.99 3.10 -11.36
CA VAL A 32 -7.81 3.04 -10.47
C VAL A 32 -8.02 3.87 -9.21
N LEU A 33 -8.56 5.09 -9.33
CA LEU A 33 -8.87 5.93 -8.18
C LEU A 33 -9.92 5.29 -7.26
N ASP A 34 -10.97 4.71 -7.81
CA ASP A 34 -12.03 4.03 -7.06
C ASP A 34 -11.51 2.78 -6.36
N TYR A 35 -10.64 2.02 -7.04
CA TYR A 35 -9.93 0.88 -6.44
C TYR A 35 -9.07 1.32 -5.25
N TYR A 36 -8.29 2.40 -5.37
CA TYR A 36 -7.49 2.92 -4.26
C TYR A 36 -8.36 3.42 -3.11
N ASN A 37 -9.43 4.15 -3.37
CA ASN A 37 -10.34 4.63 -2.32
C ASN A 37 -11.03 3.47 -1.59
N THR A 38 -11.53 2.47 -2.33
CA THR A 38 -12.15 1.27 -1.76
C THR A 38 -11.17 0.50 -0.88
N THR A 39 -9.95 0.34 -1.37
CA THR A 39 -8.85 -0.30 -0.64
C THR A 39 -8.54 0.46 0.66
N LEU A 40 -8.39 1.78 0.60
CA LEU A 40 -8.09 2.59 1.78
C LEU A 40 -9.23 2.57 2.80
N ASN A 41 -10.49 2.53 2.36
CA ASN A 41 -11.63 2.34 3.25
C ASN A 41 -11.58 0.98 3.95
N SER A 42 -11.18 -0.09 3.24
CA SER A 42 -10.99 -1.41 3.85
C SER A 42 -9.89 -1.40 4.92
N TYR A 43 -8.75 -0.74 4.65
CA TYR A 43 -7.69 -0.57 5.64
C TYR A 43 -8.14 0.26 6.86
N GLU A 44 -8.92 1.32 6.64
CA GLU A 44 -9.50 2.12 7.73
C GLU A 44 -10.43 1.27 8.61
N LEU A 45 -11.33 0.49 8.01
CA LEU A 45 -12.23 -0.41 8.73
C LEU A 45 -11.44 -1.44 9.56
N ARG A 46 -10.34 -1.97 9.03
CA ARG A 46 -9.46 -2.89 9.78
C ARG A 46 -8.80 -2.21 10.98
N ALA A 47 -8.35 -0.96 10.84
CA ALA A 47 -7.79 -0.19 11.96
C ALA A 47 -8.87 0.17 13.00
N GLN A 48 -10.09 0.48 12.56
CA GLN A 48 -11.23 0.73 13.43
C GLN A 48 -11.66 -0.52 14.20
N ASP A 49 -11.64 -1.71 13.58
CA ASP A 49 -11.93 -2.98 14.28
C ASP A 49 -10.91 -3.24 15.41
N LEU A 50 -9.62 -2.96 15.18
CA LEU A 50 -8.59 -3.05 16.23
C LEU A 50 -8.87 -2.08 17.37
N THR A 51 -9.23 -0.84 17.04
CA THR A 51 -9.64 0.17 18.04
C THR A 51 -10.85 -0.30 18.85
N GLY A 52 -11.86 -0.87 18.19
CA GLY A 52 -13.04 -1.45 18.84
C GLY A 52 -12.73 -2.62 19.77
N ARG A 53 -11.58 -3.28 19.57
CA ARG A 53 -11.05 -4.35 20.45
C ARG A 53 -10.09 -3.82 21.52
N GLY A 54 -9.96 -2.50 21.67
CA GLY A 54 -9.10 -1.86 22.67
C GLY A 54 -7.62 -1.77 22.29
N ILE A 55 -7.26 -2.05 21.05
CA ILE A 55 -5.89 -1.89 20.53
C ILE A 55 -5.75 -0.47 19.99
N ASN A 56 -4.73 0.28 20.43
CA ASN A 56 -4.45 1.59 19.87
C ASN A 56 -3.98 1.48 18.42
N ALA A 57 -4.83 1.87 17.46
CA ALA A 57 -4.55 1.83 16.03
C ALA A 57 -4.42 3.24 15.42
N SER A 58 -4.09 4.27 16.21
CA SER A 58 -3.94 5.65 15.71
C SER A 58 -2.95 5.75 14.55
N ASN A 59 -1.82 5.05 14.65
CA ASN A 59 -0.78 5.03 13.62
C ASN A 59 -1.29 4.45 12.29
N LEU A 60 -2.17 3.43 12.33
CA LEU A 60 -2.77 2.85 11.14
C LEU A 60 -3.78 3.81 10.48
N LEU A 61 -4.57 4.53 11.29
CA LEU A 61 -5.49 5.56 10.78
C LEU A 61 -4.71 6.72 10.14
N ASP A 62 -3.62 7.15 10.78
CA ASP A 62 -2.72 8.17 10.23
C ASP A 62 -2.07 7.70 8.92
N LEU A 63 -1.65 6.43 8.84
CA LEU A 63 -1.11 5.84 7.60
C LEU A 63 -2.15 5.90 6.46
N VAL A 64 -3.41 5.57 6.74
CA VAL A 64 -4.50 5.68 5.75
C VAL A 64 -4.70 7.14 5.32
N GLY A 65 -4.71 8.08 6.25
CA GLY A 65 -4.80 9.52 5.96
C GLY A 65 -3.63 10.02 5.10
N ASN A 66 -2.42 9.55 5.38
CA ASN A 66 -1.23 9.83 4.59
C ASN A 66 -1.32 9.25 3.17
N ALA A 67 -1.81 8.02 3.01
CA ALA A 67 -2.04 7.43 1.69
C ALA A 67 -3.06 8.25 0.88
N ARG A 68 -4.14 8.71 1.54
CA ARG A 68 -5.14 9.55 0.89
C ARG A 68 -4.54 10.85 0.38
N SER A 69 -3.79 11.55 1.23
CA SER A 69 -3.21 12.86 0.92
C SER A 69 -2.06 12.79 -0.08
N GLN A 70 -1.23 11.76 -0.04
CA GLN A 70 -0.03 11.65 -0.88
C GLN A 70 -0.28 10.93 -2.21
N ILE A 71 -1.30 10.07 -2.30
CA ILE A 71 -1.60 9.28 -3.51
C ILE A 71 -2.95 9.65 -4.11
N THR A 72 -4.06 9.39 -3.41
CA THR A 72 -5.39 9.47 -4.05
C THR A 72 -5.81 10.90 -4.37
N ALA A 73 -5.51 11.87 -3.49
CA ALA A 73 -5.83 13.26 -3.71
C ALA A 73 -5.07 13.87 -4.91
N PRO A 74 -3.73 13.74 -5.03
CA PRO A 74 -3.02 14.24 -6.19
C PRO A 74 -3.36 13.46 -7.47
N LEU A 75 -3.61 12.15 -7.39
CA LEU A 75 -4.10 11.36 -8.52
C LEU A 75 -5.45 11.92 -9.03
N LYS A 76 -6.43 12.11 -8.13
CA LYS A 76 -7.74 12.68 -8.46
C LYS A 76 -7.62 14.06 -9.12
N ASN A 77 -6.79 14.94 -8.55
CA ASN A 77 -6.57 16.28 -9.09
C ASN A 77 -5.92 16.23 -10.47
N GLY A 78 -4.93 15.36 -10.67
CA GLY A 78 -4.29 15.13 -11.96
C GLY A 78 -5.29 14.64 -13.01
N VAL A 79 -6.07 13.60 -12.69
CA VAL A 79 -7.08 13.02 -13.60
C VAL A 79 -8.11 14.05 -14.03
N ASN A 80 -8.56 14.91 -13.11
CA ASN A 80 -9.52 15.97 -13.41
C ASN A 80 -8.92 17.09 -14.28
N SER A 81 -7.62 17.35 -14.16
CA SER A 81 -6.93 18.45 -14.84
C SER A 81 -6.34 18.04 -16.20
N ALA A 82 -6.23 16.75 -16.48
CA ALA A 82 -5.64 16.24 -17.72
C ALA A 82 -6.54 16.56 -18.92
N THR A 83 -5.93 17.08 -19.99
CA THR A 83 -6.64 17.49 -21.22
C THR A 83 -6.52 16.47 -22.34
N ASN A 84 -5.67 15.45 -22.19
CA ASN A 84 -5.44 14.41 -23.18
C ASN A 84 -4.96 13.09 -22.57
N SER A 85 -5.01 12.03 -23.36
CA SER A 85 -4.67 10.66 -22.95
C SER A 85 -3.19 10.49 -22.57
N SER A 86 -2.28 11.29 -23.11
CA SER A 86 -0.85 11.24 -22.74
C SER A 86 -0.63 11.75 -21.32
N GLN A 87 -1.25 12.88 -20.95
CA GLN A 87 -1.21 13.41 -19.59
C GLN A 87 -1.83 12.44 -18.59
N LEU A 88 -2.97 11.85 -18.91
CA LEU A 88 -3.62 10.84 -18.05
C LEU A 88 -2.71 9.64 -17.79
N ARG A 89 -2.04 9.12 -18.81
CA ARG A 89 -1.07 8.02 -18.65
C ARG A 89 0.08 8.42 -17.72
N MET A 90 0.65 9.61 -17.90
CA MET A 90 1.72 10.09 -17.01
C MET A 90 1.26 10.18 -15.56
N ILE A 91 0.06 10.73 -15.32
CA ILE A 91 -0.52 10.85 -13.98
C ILE A 91 -0.71 9.48 -13.33
N LEU A 92 -1.17 8.48 -14.08
CA LEU A 92 -1.35 7.11 -13.58
C LEU A 92 -0.04 6.43 -13.18
N TYR A 93 1.07 6.76 -13.84
CA TYR A 93 2.40 6.26 -13.49
C TYR A 93 3.13 7.10 -12.44
N GLN A 94 2.52 8.19 -11.97
CA GLN A 94 3.12 9.10 -11.00
C GLN A 94 2.73 8.75 -9.55
N TYR A 95 1.55 8.18 -9.32
CA TYR A 95 1.02 7.96 -7.98
C TYR A 95 0.51 6.52 -7.81
N CYS A 96 1.29 5.70 -7.11
CA CYS A 96 0.95 4.32 -6.83
C CYS A 96 0.72 4.11 -5.33
N LEU A 97 -0.43 3.52 -5.00
CA LEU A 97 -0.74 3.13 -3.62
C LEU A 97 0.18 2.00 -3.13
N TYR A 98 0.63 1.17 -4.06
CA TYR A 98 1.55 0.06 -3.85
C TYR A 98 2.84 0.29 -4.65
N ASP A 99 3.60 -0.77 -4.90
CA ASP A 99 4.69 -0.82 -5.87
C ASP A 99 4.14 -0.92 -7.29
N GLY A 100 4.75 -0.20 -8.24
CA GLY A 100 4.31 -0.20 -9.64
C GLY A 100 4.59 1.09 -10.42
N CYS A 101 4.95 2.17 -9.73
CA CYS A 101 5.33 3.44 -10.35
C CYS A 101 6.85 3.54 -10.42
N ALA A 102 7.45 3.03 -11.49
CA ALA A 102 8.91 2.96 -11.65
C ALA A 102 9.63 4.31 -11.44
N ASN A 103 9.02 5.43 -11.87
CA ASN A 103 9.55 6.79 -11.74
C ASN A 103 8.61 7.72 -10.96
N GLY A 104 7.66 7.16 -10.21
CA GLY A 104 6.66 7.91 -9.46
C GLY A 104 6.80 7.76 -7.95
N THR A 105 5.74 8.13 -7.24
CA THR A 105 5.60 7.93 -5.81
C THR A 105 4.91 6.60 -5.55
N ASN A 106 5.63 5.66 -4.94
CA ASN A 106 5.07 4.41 -4.41
C ASN A 106 4.84 4.59 -2.91
N PHE A 107 3.63 4.35 -2.44
CA PHE A 107 3.31 4.49 -1.02
C PHE A 107 3.59 3.23 -0.22
N HIS A 108 3.65 2.05 -0.85
CA HIS A 108 3.87 0.76 -0.21
C HIS A 108 2.82 0.44 0.88
N MET A 109 1.54 0.71 0.59
CA MET A 109 0.46 0.64 1.59
C MET A 109 0.40 -0.71 2.31
N ALA A 110 0.48 -1.82 1.57
CA ALA A 110 0.32 -3.15 2.15
C ALA A 110 1.41 -3.51 3.17
N THR A 111 2.67 -3.27 2.84
CA THR A 111 3.80 -3.59 3.72
C THR A 111 3.84 -2.67 4.93
N LYS A 112 3.65 -1.35 4.73
CA LYS A 112 3.58 -0.38 5.84
C LYS A 112 2.44 -0.72 6.80
N PHE A 113 1.26 -1.03 6.28
CA PHE A 113 0.09 -1.34 7.11
C PHE A 113 0.30 -2.62 7.92
N GLU A 114 0.74 -3.71 7.31
CA GLU A 114 0.91 -4.97 8.05
C GLU A 114 2.06 -4.91 9.06
N ALA A 115 3.17 -4.21 8.77
CA ALA A 115 4.24 -3.99 9.73
C ALA A 115 3.77 -3.18 10.95
N MET A 116 3.08 -2.06 10.72
CA MET A 116 2.50 -1.24 11.81
C MET A 116 1.45 -2.02 12.61
N ARG A 117 0.59 -2.78 11.93
CA ARG A 117 -0.45 -3.59 12.60
C ARG A 117 0.17 -4.61 13.54
N MET A 118 1.25 -5.26 13.13
CA MET A 118 1.96 -6.20 14.00
C MET A 118 2.61 -5.52 15.19
N ALA A 119 3.14 -4.30 15.01
CA ALA A 119 3.69 -3.51 16.12
C ALA A 119 2.61 -3.13 17.14
N ASP A 120 1.44 -2.67 16.68
CA ASP A 120 0.32 -2.30 17.57
C ASP A 120 -0.21 -3.54 18.33
N LEU A 121 -0.31 -4.70 17.66
CA LEU A 121 -0.69 -5.96 18.30
C LEU A 121 0.35 -6.42 19.34
N LEU A 122 1.63 -6.37 19.02
CA LEU A 122 2.70 -6.72 19.95
C LEU A 122 2.66 -5.82 21.19
N ALA A 123 2.49 -4.51 20.99
CA ALA A 123 2.39 -3.55 22.08
C ALA A 123 1.25 -3.92 23.05
N ALA A 124 0.07 -4.25 22.51
CA ALA A 124 -1.12 -4.60 23.30
C ALA A 124 -0.94 -5.86 24.18
N MET A 125 -0.05 -6.78 23.80
CA MET A 125 0.18 -8.03 24.55
C MET A 125 1.51 -8.09 25.30
N SER A 126 2.45 -7.18 25.01
CA SER A 126 3.83 -7.20 25.47
C SER A 126 3.97 -7.26 27.00
N GLN A 127 3.19 -6.46 27.74
CA GLN A 127 3.23 -6.43 29.20
C GLN A 127 2.83 -7.79 29.79
N LYS A 128 1.64 -8.29 29.42
CA LYS A 128 1.14 -9.58 29.90
C LYS A 128 2.08 -10.72 29.49
N ALA A 129 2.64 -10.64 28.28
CA ALA A 129 3.63 -11.61 27.79
C ALA A 129 4.89 -11.64 28.67
N ALA A 130 5.40 -10.46 29.06
CA ALA A 130 6.55 -10.37 29.95
C ALA A 130 6.23 -10.93 31.36
N GLU A 131 5.05 -10.63 31.90
CA GLU A 131 4.58 -11.17 33.19
C GLU A 131 4.49 -12.71 33.19
N GLN A 132 4.23 -13.33 32.03
CA GLN A 132 4.20 -14.78 31.85
C GLN A 132 5.53 -15.39 31.35
N GLY A 133 6.63 -14.64 31.41
CA GLY A 133 7.96 -15.13 31.04
C GLY A 133 8.21 -15.28 29.53
N LEU A 134 7.36 -14.69 28.67
CA LEU A 134 7.49 -14.73 27.20
C LEU A 134 8.33 -13.57 26.64
N SER A 135 9.18 -12.93 27.46
CA SER A 135 9.99 -11.77 27.06
C SER A 135 10.93 -12.05 25.88
N SER A 136 11.43 -13.28 25.76
CA SER A 136 12.25 -13.71 24.61
C SER A 136 11.43 -13.74 23.31
N ASN A 137 10.18 -14.23 23.37
CA ASN A 137 9.28 -14.22 22.23
C ASN A 137 8.93 -12.79 21.81
N VAL A 138 8.63 -11.90 22.77
CA VAL A 138 8.38 -10.47 22.50
C VAL A 138 9.59 -9.85 21.80
N SER A 139 10.80 -10.12 22.30
CA SER A 139 12.04 -9.60 21.71
C SER A 139 12.27 -10.12 20.29
N ALA A 140 11.98 -11.40 20.02
CA ALA A 140 12.08 -11.97 18.69
C ALA A 140 11.12 -11.34 17.69
N VAL A 141 9.86 -11.11 18.10
CA VAL A 141 8.88 -10.40 17.25
C VAL A 141 9.35 -8.97 16.97
N GLN A 142 9.83 -8.25 18.00
CA GLN A 142 10.35 -6.89 17.82
C GLN A 142 11.54 -6.84 16.86
N ALA A 143 12.44 -7.83 16.94
CA ALA A 143 13.57 -7.93 16.01
C ALA A 143 13.12 -8.08 14.56
N SER A 144 12.14 -8.97 14.30
CA SER A 144 11.55 -9.11 12.95
C SER A 144 10.87 -7.81 12.49
N LEU A 145 10.12 -7.12 13.37
CA LEU A 145 9.50 -5.84 13.00
C LEU A 145 10.52 -4.75 12.69
N ASN A 146 11.61 -4.69 13.43
CA ASN A 146 12.69 -3.74 13.17
C ASN A 146 13.38 -4.02 11.83
N ALA A 147 13.61 -5.29 11.49
CA ALA A 147 14.15 -5.68 10.19
C ALA A 147 13.21 -5.28 9.04
N ALA A 148 11.91 -5.62 9.16
CA ALA A 148 10.89 -5.22 8.19
C ALA A 148 10.83 -3.69 8.00
N ASN A 149 10.79 -2.93 9.10
CA ASN A 149 10.71 -1.46 9.05
C ASN A 149 11.98 -0.82 8.47
N THR A 150 13.15 -1.41 8.71
CA THR A 150 14.41 -0.96 8.10
C THR A 150 14.35 -1.14 6.59
N GLU A 151 13.91 -2.30 6.12
CA GLU A 151 13.77 -2.59 4.70
C GLU A 151 12.74 -1.64 4.06
N ILE A 152 11.53 -1.54 4.61
CA ILE A 152 10.46 -0.66 4.13
C ILE A 152 10.90 0.81 4.11
N GLY A 153 11.60 1.26 5.16
CA GLY A 153 12.10 2.63 5.26
C GLY A 153 13.15 2.97 4.20
N SER A 154 13.91 1.96 3.74
CA SER A 154 14.96 2.15 2.72
C SER A 154 14.40 2.49 1.34
N TRP A 155 13.18 2.05 1.03
CA TRP A 155 12.54 2.27 -0.28
C TRP A 155 12.09 3.72 -0.47
N LYS A 156 11.79 4.41 0.64
CA LYS A 156 11.18 5.76 0.65
C LYS A 156 9.88 5.80 -0.16
N THR A 157 9.97 6.28 -1.40
CA THR A 157 8.89 6.35 -2.39
C THR A 157 9.28 5.68 -3.71
N ASN A 158 10.48 5.12 -3.80
CA ASN A 158 10.99 4.45 -5.00
C ASN A 158 10.32 3.08 -5.13
N ASP A 159 10.35 2.52 -6.34
CA ASP A 159 9.89 1.15 -6.55
C ASP A 159 10.77 0.16 -5.76
N ALA A 160 10.13 -0.70 -4.96
CA ALA A 160 10.84 -1.69 -4.17
C ALA A 160 11.21 -2.90 -5.03
N LYS A 161 12.49 -3.32 -5.00
CA LYS A 161 12.91 -4.46 -5.79
C LYS A 161 12.27 -5.77 -5.26
N PRO A 162 12.09 -6.80 -6.11
CA PRO A 162 11.43 -8.04 -5.69
C PRO A 162 12.09 -8.75 -4.49
N ASP A 163 13.41 -8.73 -4.40
CA ASP A 163 14.18 -9.29 -3.28
C ASP A 163 13.97 -8.52 -1.98
N GLN A 164 13.90 -7.18 -2.06
CA GLN A 164 13.59 -6.30 -0.94
C GLN A 164 12.18 -6.53 -0.42
N LEU A 165 11.19 -6.59 -1.31
CA LEU A 165 9.80 -6.91 -0.96
C LEU A 165 9.71 -8.27 -0.28
N LYS A 166 10.40 -9.28 -0.81
CA LYS A 166 10.46 -10.61 -0.23
C LYS A 166 11.07 -10.61 1.17
N ALA A 167 12.16 -9.87 1.38
CA ALA A 167 12.79 -9.74 2.69
C ALA A 167 11.83 -9.12 3.71
N ALA A 168 11.26 -7.95 3.40
CA ALA A 168 10.30 -7.28 4.28
C ALA A 168 9.10 -8.17 4.63
N TRP A 169 8.52 -8.87 3.64
CA TRP A 169 7.41 -9.80 3.89
C TRP A 169 7.81 -11.01 4.71
N THR A 170 9.03 -11.53 4.55
CA THR A 170 9.53 -12.65 5.36
C THR A 170 9.57 -12.26 6.83
N ASP A 171 10.02 -11.04 7.13
CA ASP A 171 10.09 -10.51 8.47
C ASP A 171 8.70 -10.17 9.05
N ILE A 172 7.80 -9.57 8.25
CA ILE A 172 6.40 -9.35 8.66
C ILE A 172 5.72 -10.68 9.00
N VAL A 173 5.90 -11.71 8.17
CA VAL A 173 5.32 -13.05 8.41
C VAL A 173 5.91 -13.69 9.66
N SER A 174 7.21 -13.51 9.90
CA SER A 174 7.88 -14.01 11.11
C SER A 174 7.34 -13.32 12.37
N ALA A 175 7.17 -11.99 12.32
CA ALA A 175 6.55 -11.23 13.39
C ALA A 175 5.09 -11.66 13.64
N ALA A 176 4.32 -11.92 12.58
CA ALA A 176 2.95 -12.40 12.70
C ALA A 176 2.88 -13.79 13.37
N LYS A 177 3.74 -14.73 12.96
CA LYS A 177 3.84 -16.06 13.57
C LYS A 177 4.22 -15.98 15.04
N GLY A 178 5.27 -15.21 15.37
CA GLY A 178 5.69 -15.02 16.75
C GLY A 178 4.60 -14.36 17.59
N SER A 179 3.88 -13.37 17.02
CA SER A 179 2.80 -12.69 17.71
C SER A 179 1.63 -13.63 18.02
N HIS A 180 1.28 -14.48 17.05
CA HIS A 180 0.26 -15.50 17.24
C HIS A 180 0.64 -16.53 18.31
N GLY A 181 1.90 -16.96 18.34
CA GLY A 181 2.41 -17.86 19.39
C GLY A 181 2.28 -17.26 20.80
N ILE A 182 2.61 -15.97 20.96
CA ILE A 182 2.41 -15.24 22.23
C ILE A 182 0.92 -15.20 22.58
N PHE A 183 0.05 -14.85 21.64
CA PHE A 183 -1.40 -14.80 21.86
C PHE A 183 -1.97 -16.14 22.34
N ILE A 184 -1.57 -17.25 21.73
CA ILE A 184 -2.00 -18.59 22.18
C ILE A 184 -1.55 -18.83 23.63
N ALA A 185 -0.26 -18.62 23.92
CA ALA A 185 0.31 -18.86 25.23
C ALA A 185 -0.39 -18.05 26.34
N LEU A 186 -0.70 -16.78 26.06
CA LEU A 186 -1.40 -15.87 26.97
C LEU A 186 -2.85 -16.27 27.28
N ASN A 187 -3.47 -17.07 26.42
CA ASN A 187 -4.84 -17.55 26.57
C ASN A 187 -4.91 -18.99 27.09
N SER A 188 -3.85 -19.79 26.90
CA SER A 188 -3.75 -21.11 27.53
C SER A 188 -3.40 -21.07 29.01
N SER A 189 -2.80 -19.98 29.49
CA SER A 189 -2.39 -19.79 30.89
C SER A 189 -3.48 -19.21 31.81
N GLY A 190 -4.67 -18.93 31.29
CA GLY A 190 -5.82 -18.43 32.05
C GLY A 190 -6.93 -19.47 32.28
N ALA A 191 -6.63 -20.75 32.06
CA ALA A 191 -7.60 -21.86 32.13
C ALA A 191 -7.46 -22.73 33.40
N ASP A 192 -6.74 -22.25 34.41
CA ASP A 192 -6.57 -22.90 35.72
C ASP A 192 -7.42 -22.23 36.81
#